data_AF-X1J8K2-F1
#
_entry.id   AF-X1J8K2-F1
#
_cell.length_a   1.000
_cell.length_b   1.000
_cell.length_c   1.000
_cell.angle_alpha   90.00
_cell.angle_beta   90.00
_cell.angle_gamma   90.00
#
_symmetry.space_group_name_H-M   'P 1'
#
loop_
_entity.id
_entity.type
_entity.pdbx_description
1 polymer ?
#
loop_
_entity_poly.entity_id
_entity_poly.type
_entity_poly.pdbx_seq_one_letter_code
_entity_poly.pdbx_strand_id
1 'polypeptide(L)'
;VWNKSAREHSIIGTRPSDTRREADEAVRACVWDGPYFVDADHIGLDNVDEFIETSDFFTLDVADFIGKPADKSDVDSFVRKHKKFIGSLTIDGVDETFDITEKRLRTIADKFLLAVKQAGKIYRHIEAARGADNFVTEVSMDETLLPQTPVEMFFILAAIADEGIPAQTIAPKFTGRFNKGVDYVGDVTLFAKEFESDLAVVAFAIKEFGLPDSLKLSIHSGSDKFSIYGPIAGALKKFDAGLHLKTAGTTWLEELIGLAMA
;
A
#
# COMPACT_ATOMS: atom_id res chain seq x y z
N VAL A 1 8.63 -8.87 -7.61
CA VAL A 1 8.71 -8.92 -6.14
C VAL A 1 8.18 -10.28 -5.75
N TRP A 2 8.96 -11.06 -5.01
CA TRP A 2 8.52 -12.29 -4.37
C TRP A 2 7.92 -11.90 -3.02
N ASN A 3 6.81 -12.48 -2.61
CA ASN A 3 6.16 -12.11 -1.35
C ASN A 3 5.66 -13.35 -0.61
N LYS A 4 5.65 -13.28 0.72
CA LYS A 4 4.92 -14.22 1.56
C LYS A 4 4.65 -13.57 2.91
N SER A 5 3.40 -13.63 3.36
CA SER A 5 3.00 -13.09 4.66
C SER A 5 3.38 -14.02 5.81
N ALA A 6 3.48 -13.49 7.03
CA ALA A 6 3.68 -14.28 8.25
C ALA A 6 2.58 -15.36 8.42
N ARG A 7 1.34 -15.03 8.05
CA ARG A 7 0.21 -15.98 8.04
C ARG A 7 0.46 -17.16 7.09
N GLU A 8 0.97 -16.92 5.89
CA GLU A 8 1.28 -17.97 4.92
C GLU A 8 2.47 -18.83 5.36
N HIS A 9 3.51 -18.22 5.94
CA HIS A 9 4.62 -18.97 6.52
C HIS A 9 4.15 -19.94 7.60
N SER A 10 3.30 -19.47 8.52
CA SER A 10 2.72 -20.28 9.60
C SER A 10 1.86 -21.44 9.07
N ILE A 11 0.98 -21.18 8.09
CA ILE A 11 0.09 -22.22 7.52
C ILE A 11 0.90 -23.32 6.81
N ILE A 12 1.94 -22.96 6.08
CA ILE A 12 2.73 -23.91 5.27
C ILE A 12 3.86 -24.56 6.09
N GLY A 13 4.26 -23.96 7.22
CA GLY A 13 5.40 -24.42 8.01
C GLY A 13 6.75 -24.03 7.41
N THR A 14 6.83 -22.85 6.78
CA THR A 14 8.06 -22.28 6.19
C THR A 14 8.51 -21.06 6.98
N ARG A 15 9.72 -20.57 6.72
CA ARG A 15 10.29 -19.36 7.34
C ARG A 15 10.62 -18.30 6.28
N PRO A 16 10.74 -17.00 6.64
CA PRO A 16 11.11 -15.94 5.70
C PRO A 16 12.38 -16.24 4.88
N SER A 17 13.37 -16.89 5.49
CA SER A 17 14.60 -17.34 4.82
C SER A 17 14.37 -18.34 3.69
N ASP A 18 13.28 -19.10 3.71
CA ASP A 18 12.94 -20.05 2.64
C ASP A 18 12.52 -19.30 1.38
N THR A 19 11.65 -18.29 1.50
CA THR A 19 11.25 -17.42 0.37
C THR A 19 12.45 -16.71 -0.25
N ARG A 20 13.38 -16.21 0.58
CA ARG A 20 14.63 -15.60 0.09
C ARG A 20 15.45 -16.59 -0.73
N ARG A 21 15.67 -17.79 -0.21
CA ARG A 21 16.45 -18.84 -0.89
C ARG A 21 15.78 -19.24 -2.20
N GLU A 22 14.47 -19.44 -2.21
CA GLU A 22 13.70 -19.77 -3.42
C GLU A 22 13.82 -18.68 -4.49
N ALA A 23 13.70 -17.41 -4.11
CA ALA A 23 13.89 -16.29 -5.02
C ALA A 23 15.31 -16.25 -5.61
N ASP A 24 16.34 -16.48 -4.78
CA ASP A 24 17.75 -16.50 -5.21
C ASP A 24 18.03 -17.62 -6.21
N GLU A 25 17.52 -18.80 -5.91
CA GLU A 25 17.67 -19.99 -6.74
C GLU A 25 16.96 -19.80 -8.08
N ALA A 26 15.73 -19.26 -8.07
CA ALA A 26 14.97 -18.98 -9.29
C ALA A 26 15.64 -17.92 -10.17
N VAL A 27 16.06 -16.79 -9.59
CA VAL A 27 16.76 -15.72 -10.32
C VAL A 27 18.05 -16.24 -10.95
N ARG A 28 18.82 -17.04 -10.21
CA ARG A 28 20.05 -17.67 -10.72
C ARG A 28 19.76 -18.67 -11.83
N ALA A 29 18.76 -19.54 -11.66
CA ALA A 29 18.40 -20.55 -12.65
C ALA A 29 17.88 -19.93 -13.95
N CYS A 30 17.16 -18.81 -13.87
CA CYS A 30 16.66 -18.07 -15.01
C CYS A 30 17.69 -17.12 -15.64
N VAL A 31 18.89 -16.98 -15.06
CA VAL A 31 19.93 -16.02 -15.49
C VAL A 31 19.38 -14.59 -15.59
N TRP A 32 18.57 -14.21 -14.60
CA TRP A 32 17.99 -12.86 -14.54
C TRP A 32 19.00 -11.86 -13.98
N ASP A 33 19.25 -10.79 -14.71
CA ASP A 33 20.25 -9.74 -14.40
C ASP A 33 19.62 -8.44 -13.86
N GLY A 34 18.29 -8.32 -13.92
CA GLY A 34 17.54 -7.18 -13.38
C GLY A 34 17.37 -7.24 -11.85
N PRO A 35 16.87 -6.15 -11.24
CA PRO A 35 16.54 -6.17 -9.82
C PRO A 35 15.36 -7.11 -9.54
N TYR A 36 15.37 -7.69 -8.35
CA TYR A 36 14.25 -8.38 -7.75
C TYR A 36 14.25 -8.09 -6.26
N PHE A 37 13.10 -8.31 -5.63
CA PHE A 37 12.89 -8.01 -4.22
C PHE A 37 12.12 -9.17 -3.58
N VAL A 38 12.31 -9.35 -2.28
CA VAL A 38 11.58 -10.25 -1.39
C VAL A 38 10.86 -9.40 -0.36
N ASP A 39 9.53 -9.46 -0.39
CA ASP A 39 8.63 -8.67 0.43
C ASP A 39 8.20 -9.40 1.70
N ALA A 40 8.40 -8.74 2.82
CA ALA A 40 7.77 -9.02 4.11
C ALA A 40 6.33 -8.50 4.10
N ASP A 41 5.42 -9.33 3.57
CA ASP A 41 4.04 -8.93 3.34
C ASP A 41 3.21 -8.91 4.62
N HIS A 42 2.40 -7.86 4.79
CA HIS A 42 1.54 -7.62 5.96
C HIS A 42 2.27 -7.79 7.32
N ILE A 43 3.29 -6.96 7.57
CA ILE A 43 4.07 -7.00 8.82
C ILE A 43 3.73 -5.87 9.80
N GLY A 44 3.93 -6.18 11.07
CA GLY A 44 3.79 -5.30 12.23
C GLY A 44 4.97 -5.44 13.18
N LEU A 45 4.99 -4.68 14.29
CA LEU A 45 6.08 -4.75 15.28
C LEU A 45 6.22 -6.11 15.96
N ASP A 46 5.18 -6.94 15.92
CA ASP A 46 5.13 -8.26 16.53
C ASP A 46 5.84 -9.34 15.70
N ASN A 47 5.98 -9.16 14.39
CA ASN A 47 6.53 -10.17 13.49
C ASN A 47 7.67 -9.68 12.58
N VAL A 48 7.88 -8.36 12.47
CA VAL A 48 8.87 -7.77 11.53
C VAL A 48 10.28 -8.31 11.72
N ASP A 49 10.70 -8.58 12.96
CA ASP A 49 12.05 -9.06 13.28
C ASP A 49 12.41 -10.35 12.53
N GLU A 50 11.43 -11.21 12.27
CA GLU A 50 11.65 -12.46 11.53
C GLU A 50 12.03 -12.24 10.06
N PHE A 51 11.69 -11.08 9.50
CA PHE A 51 11.86 -10.75 8.09
C PHE A 51 13.03 -9.81 7.82
N ILE A 52 13.50 -9.06 8.83
CA ILE A 52 14.50 -7.98 8.68
C ILE A 52 15.74 -8.46 7.93
N GLU A 53 16.25 -9.66 8.21
CA GLU A 53 17.47 -10.15 7.56
C GLU A 53 17.25 -10.55 6.10
N THR A 54 16.06 -11.04 5.75
CA THR A 54 15.80 -11.76 4.50
C THR A 54 15.00 -10.99 3.45
N SER A 55 14.31 -9.91 3.85
CA SER A 55 13.39 -9.15 2.99
C SER A 55 13.91 -7.75 2.69
N ASP A 56 13.86 -7.31 1.44
CA ASP A 56 14.30 -5.99 0.96
C ASP A 56 13.13 -5.10 0.50
N PHE A 57 11.90 -5.60 0.67
CA PHE A 57 10.65 -4.86 0.58
C PHE A 57 9.83 -5.16 1.86
N PHE A 58 9.18 -4.14 2.42
CA PHE A 58 8.36 -4.29 3.63
C PHE A 58 7.01 -3.61 3.48
N THR A 59 5.95 -4.38 3.71
CA THR A 59 4.57 -3.88 3.73
C THR A 59 4.08 -3.68 5.14
N LEU A 60 4.06 -2.41 5.54
CA LEU A 60 3.66 -1.97 6.86
C LEU A 60 2.13 -2.02 6.95
N ASP A 61 1.59 -3.04 7.61
CA ASP A 61 0.15 -3.17 7.81
C ASP A 61 -0.29 -2.36 9.02
N VAL A 62 -1.22 -1.43 8.80
CA VAL A 62 -1.75 -0.57 9.86
C VAL A 62 -3.27 -0.59 9.93
N ALA A 63 -3.94 -1.55 9.28
CA ALA A 63 -5.39 -1.62 9.21
C ALA A 63 -6.05 -1.67 10.61
N ASP A 64 -5.46 -2.44 11.53
CA ASP A 64 -5.93 -2.59 12.91
C ASP A 64 -5.91 -1.29 13.74
N PHE A 65 -5.20 -0.26 13.28
CA PHE A 65 -5.10 1.03 13.97
C PHE A 65 -6.03 2.09 13.39
N ILE A 66 -6.67 1.83 12.25
CA ILE A 66 -7.58 2.77 11.61
C ILE A 66 -8.87 2.89 12.42
N GLY A 67 -9.32 4.13 12.63
CA GLY A 67 -10.47 4.48 13.46
C GLY A 67 -10.18 4.57 14.96
N LYS A 68 -8.97 4.22 15.40
CA LYS A 68 -8.52 4.44 16.78
C LYS A 68 -7.91 5.85 16.90
N PRO A 69 -8.37 6.68 17.85
CA PRO A 69 -7.92 8.06 17.95
C PRO A 69 -6.44 8.14 18.34
N ALA A 70 -5.71 9.06 17.71
CA ALA A 70 -4.39 9.48 18.16
C ALA A 70 -4.50 10.40 19.39
N ASP A 71 -3.37 10.74 20.00
CA ASP A 71 -3.35 11.71 21.10
C ASP A 71 -3.85 13.07 20.60
N LYS A 72 -4.67 13.75 21.43
CA LYS A 72 -5.27 15.04 21.06
C LYS A 72 -4.23 16.08 20.64
N SER A 73 -3.07 16.09 21.31
CA SER A 73 -1.96 16.98 20.98
C SER A 73 -1.36 16.72 19.60
N ASP A 74 -1.33 15.46 19.16
CA ASP A 74 -0.89 15.08 17.82
C ASP A 74 -1.89 15.57 16.78
N VAL A 75 -3.18 15.31 17.03
CA VAL A 75 -4.27 15.77 16.14
C VAL A 75 -4.27 17.29 16.01
N ASP A 76 -4.15 18.02 17.13
CA ASP A 76 -4.08 19.48 17.12
C ASP A 76 -2.86 20.00 16.36
N SER A 77 -1.72 19.30 16.47
CA SER A 77 -0.50 19.66 15.75
C SER A 77 -0.61 19.38 14.26
N PHE A 78 -1.22 18.25 13.87
CA PHE A 78 -1.50 17.89 12.49
C PHE A 78 -2.45 18.90 11.83
N VAL A 79 -3.56 19.23 12.49
CA VAL A 79 -4.53 20.24 12.02
C VAL A 79 -3.84 21.60 11.85
N ARG A 80 -3.03 22.03 12.82
CA ARG A 80 -2.31 23.30 12.75
C ARG A 80 -1.29 23.34 11.60
N LYS A 81 -0.59 22.23 11.35
CA LYS A 81 0.41 22.11 10.26
C LYS A 81 -0.26 22.19 8.88
N HIS A 82 -1.38 21.50 8.72
CA HIS A 82 -2.09 21.37 7.44
C HIS A 82 -3.24 22.36 7.24
N LYS A 83 -3.34 23.39 8.11
CA LYS A 83 -4.39 24.43 8.03
C LYS A 83 -4.45 25.17 6.69
N LYS A 84 -3.35 25.18 5.92
CA LYS A 84 -3.28 25.83 4.59
C LYS A 84 -4.23 25.21 3.56
N PHE A 85 -4.65 23.97 3.79
CA PHE A 85 -5.60 23.27 2.94
C PHE A 85 -7.06 23.49 3.34
N ILE A 86 -7.35 24.24 4.42
CA ILE A 86 -8.72 24.61 4.77
C ILE A 86 -9.27 25.57 3.72
N GLY A 87 -10.46 25.28 3.22
CA GLY A 87 -11.09 25.96 2.08
C GLY A 87 -11.25 25.01 0.90
N SER A 88 -11.11 25.55 -0.31
CA SER A 88 -11.29 24.81 -1.55
C SER A 88 -9.99 24.14 -1.99
N LEU A 89 -10.00 22.81 -2.10
CA LEU A 89 -8.89 22.02 -2.65
C LEU A 89 -9.30 21.47 -4.02
N THR A 90 -8.52 21.79 -5.04
CA THR A 90 -8.66 21.26 -6.41
C THR A 90 -7.43 20.42 -6.73
N ILE A 91 -7.64 19.23 -7.29
CA ILE A 91 -6.57 18.30 -7.67
C ILE A 91 -6.72 18.03 -9.16
N ASP A 92 -5.67 18.33 -9.93
CA ASP A 92 -5.66 18.08 -11.38
C ASP A 92 -5.90 16.59 -11.66
N GLY A 93 -6.89 16.30 -12.51
CA GLY A 93 -7.30 14.93 -12.82
C GLY A 93 -8.45 14.39 -11.96
N VAL A 94 -8.92 15.16 -10.98
CA VAL A 94 -10.15 14.89 -10.23
C VAL A 94 -11.20 15.94 -10.58
N ASP A 95 -12.37 15.51 -11.05
CA ASP A 95 -13.45 16.44 -11.49
C ASP A 95 -14.10 17.21 -10.31
N GLU A 96 -13.90 16.74 -9.08
CA GLU A 96 -14.48 17.32 -7.87
C GLU A 96 -13.56 18.39 -7.25
N THR A 97 -14.17 19.48 -6.79
CA THR A 97 -13.50 20.42 -5.89
C THR A 97 -13.92 20.12 -4.46
N PHE A 98 -12.95 19.91 -3.58
CA PHE A 98 -13.20 19.48 -2.21
C PHE A 98 -13.26 20.67 -1.26
N ASP A 99 -14.37 20.78 -0.53
CA ASP A 99 -14.45 21.69 0.63
C ASP A 99 -13.82 21.03 1.86
N ILE A 100 -12.73 21.62 2.32
CA ILE A 100 -11.95 21.17 3.47
C ILE A 100 -12.24 22.11 4.64
N THR A 101 -13.01 21.64 5.60
CA THR A 101 -13.20 22.34 6.87
C THR A 101 -12.20 21.84 7.91
N GLU A 102 -11.90 22.65 8.93
CA GLU A 102 -11.08 22.21 10.06
C GLU A 102 -11.68 20.96 10.73
N LYS A 103 -13.01 20.89 10.84
CA LYS A 103 -13.73 19.73 11.36
C LYS A 103 -13.44 18.48 10.54
N ARG A 104 -13.48 18.58 9.20
CA ARG A 104 -13.18 17.47 8.29
C ARG A 104 -11.73 17.02 8.44
N LEU A 105 -10.78 17.95 8.44
CA LEU A 105 -9.36 17.65 8.64
C LEU A 105 -9.12 16.91 9.98
N ARG A 106 -9.76 17.39 11.05
CA ARG A 106 -9.70 16.74 12.37
C ARG A 106 -10.30 15.33 12.36
N THR A 107 -11.47 15.13 11.75
CA THR A 107 -12.07 13.79 11.62
C THR A 107 -11.16 12.82 10.87
N ILE A 108 -10.49 13.27 9.81
CA ILE A 108 -9.53 12.45 9.06
C ILE A 108 -8.32 12.11 9.95
N ALA A 109 -7.78 13.08 10.67
CA ALA A 109 -6.69 12.86 11.61
C ALA A 109 -7.09 11.87 12.73
N ASP A 110 -8.25 12.04 13.34
CA ASP A 110 -8.78 11.11 14.35
C ASP A 110 -8.93 9.68 13.82
N LYS A 111 -9.19 9.52 12.52
CA LYS A 111 -9.38 8.22 11.88
C LYS A 111 -8.07 7.55 11.44
N PHE A 112 -7.09 8.30 10.93
CA PHE A 112 -5.92 7.71 10.27
C PHE A 112 -4.57 8.07 10.90
N LEU A 113 -4.47 9.14 11.70
CA LEU A 113 -3.18 9.62 12.18
C LEU A 113 -2.48 8.56 13.03
N LEU A 114 -3.22 7.86 13.92
CA LEU A 114 -2.61 6.80 14.72
C LEU A 114 -2.05 5.68 13.86
N ALA A 115 -2.77 5.25 12.82
CA ALA A 115 -2.33 4.20 11.90
C ALA A 115 -1.02 4.58 11.22
N VAL A 116 -0.93 5.80 10.67
CA VAL A 116 0.29 6.28 10.04
C VAL A 116 1.45 6.42 11.05
N LYS A 117 1.18 6.84 12.29
CA LYS A 117 2.21 6.83 13.35
C LYS A 117 2.71 5.43 13.69
N GLN A 118 1.88 4.38 13.57
CA GLN A 118 2.35 3.00 13.72
C GLN A 118 3.20 2.58 12.53
N ALA A 119 2.82 2.93 11.29
CA ALA A 119 3.69 2.72 10.13
C ALA A 119 5.06 3.38 10.36
N GLY A 120 5.10 4.60 10.86
CA GLY A 120 6.35 5.30 11.19
C GLY A 120 7.19 4.56 12.23
N LYS A 121 6.57 3.95 13.24
CA LYS A 121 7.30 3.12 14.23
C LYS A 121 7.89 1.86 13.60
N ILE A 122 7.12 1.15 12.77
CA ILE A 122 7.61 -0.06 12.09
C ILE A 122 8.75 0.31 11.13
N TYR A 123 8.58 1.37 10.32
CA TYR A 123 9.62 1.89 9.44
C TYR A 123 10.92 2.19 10.20
N ARG A 124 10.86 2.98 11.28
CA ARG A 124 12.04 3.34 12.07
C ARG A 124 12.71 2.13 12.72
N HIS A 125 11.93 1.10 13.06
CA HIS A 125 12.46 -0.15 13.59
C HIS A 125 13.26 -0.92 12.52
N ILE A 126 12.74 -1.02 11.30
CA ILE A 126 13.45 -1.62 10.15
C ILE A 126 14.67 -0.78 9.78
N GLU A 127 14.52 0.54 9.71
CA GLU A 127 15.59 1.50 9.42
C GLU A 127 16.76 1.39 10.41
N ALA A 128 16.48 1.18 11.70
CA ALA A 128 17.53 0.99 12.70
C ALA A 128 18.41 -0.26 12.43
N ALA A 129 17.86 -1.28 11.77
CA ALA A 129 18.57 -2.50 11.43
C ALA A 129 19.17 -2.49 10.01
N ARG A 130 18.48 -1.90 9.03
CA ARG A 130 18.80 -1.95 7.59
C ARG A 130 19.43 -0.65 7.08
N GLY A 131 19.12 0.50 7.67
CA GLY A 131 19.39 1.84 7.12
C GLY A 131 18.33 2.32 6.12
N ALA A 132 18.10 3.63 6.06
CA ALA A 132 16.96 4.29 5.41
C ALA A 132 16.77 4.00 3.90
N ASP A 133 17.86 3.69 3.19
CA ASP A 133 17.87 3.55 1.72
C ASP A 133 18.15 2.11 1.25
N ASN A 134 18.13 1.14 2.17
CA ASN A 134 18.48 -0.26 1.88
C ASN A 134 17.25 -1.17 1.74
N PHE A 135 16.03 -0.61 1.70
CA PHE A 135 14.80 -1.37 1.52
C PHE A 135 13.68 -0.52 0.91
N VAL A 136 12.69 -1.19 0.33
CA VAL A 136 11.47 -0.59 -0.21
C VAL A 136 10.38 -0.60 0.86
N THR A 137 9.70 0.52 1.06
CA THR A 137 8.60 0.64 2.02
C THR A 137 7.26 0.78 1.31
N GLU A 138 6.30 -0.06 1.71
CA GLU A 138 4.89 0.08 1.40
C GLU A 138 4.08 0.38 2.66
N VAL A 139 3.12 1.31 2.59
CA VAL A 139 2.12 1.48 3.65
C VAL A 139 0.80 0.87 3.18
N SER A 140 0.31 -0.15 3.89
CA SER A 140 -0.92 -0.86 3.55
C SER A 140 -2.07 -0.48 4.49
N MET A 141 -3.24 -0.23 3.88
CA MET A 141 -4.50 0.10 4.53
C MET A 141 -5.69 -0.60 3.84
N ASP A 142 -5.43 -1.68 3.09
CA ASP A 142 -6.40 -2.36 2.25
C ASP A 142 -7.31 -3.33 3.02
N GLU A 143 -6.91 -3.75 4.23
CA GLU A 143 -7.71 -4.60 5.12
C GLU A 143 -8.69 -3.79 6.01
N THR A 144 -9.21 -2.65 5.51
CA THR A 144 -10.24 -1.85 6.19
C THR A 144 -11.65 -2.13 5.70
N LEU A 145 -12.65 -1.75 6.52
CA LEU A 145 -14.08 -1.91 6.18
C LEU A 145 -14.55 -0.99 5.06
N LEU A 146 -14.01 0.23 4.97
CA LEU A 146 -14.46 1.26 4.04
C LEU A 146 -13.30 1.77 3.21
N PRO A 147 -13.51 2.01 1.90
CA PRO A 147 -12.51 2.64 1.06
C PRO A 147 -12.16 4.04 1.56
N GLN A 148 -10.93 4.46 1.33
CA GLN A 148 -10.51 5.83 1.61
C GLN A 148 -11.03 6.76 0.51
N THR A 149 -11.60 7.89 0.90
CA THR A 149 -11.95 8.95 -0.06
C THR A 149 -10.69 9.66 -0.58
N PRO A 150 -10.74 10.32 -1.75
CA PRO A 150 -9.58 11.07 -2.29
C PRO A 150 -8.98 12.08 -1.30
N VAL A 151 -9.83 12.74 -0.50
CA VAL A 151 -9.38 13.70 0.53
C VAL A 151 -8.75 12.98 1.73
N GLU A 152 -9.29 11.82 2.13
CA GLU A 152 -8.64 10.99 3.16
C GLU A 152 -7.27 10.52 2.67
N MET A 153 -7.16 10.02 1.43
CA MET A 153 -5.90 9.63 0.81
C MET A 153 -4.88 10.76 0.79
N PHE A 154 -5.29 11.98 0.42
CA PHE A 154 -4.42 13.15 0.42
C PHE A 154 -3.82 13.43 1.81
N PHE A 155 -4.63 13.42 2.87
CA PHE A 155 -4.14 13.67 4.23
C PHE A 155 -3.43 12.46 4.86
N ILE A 156 -3.72 11.24 4.42
CA ILE A 156 -2.91 10.06 4.75
C ILE A 156 -1.49 10.24 4.21
N LEU A 157 -1.35 10.62 2.95
CA LEU A 157 -0.05 10.88 2.32
C LEU A 157 0.68 12.05 3.00
N ALA A 158 -0.05 13.09 3.40
CA ALA A 158 0.50 14.17 4.22
C ALA A 158 1.07 13.66 5.56
N ALA A 159 0.34 12.77 6.24
CA ALA A 159 0.79 12.16 7.49
C ALA A 159 2.00 11.22 7.29
N ILE A 160 2.05 10.50 6.16
CA ILE A 160 3.18 9.62 5.80
C ILE A 160 4.45 10.45 5.61
N ALA A 161 4.33 11.58 4.90
CA ALA A 161 5.43 12.53 4.76
C ALA A 161 5.83 13.16 6.11
N ASP A 162 4.87 13.47 6.98
CA ASP A 162 5.13 14.02 8.32
C ASP A 162 5.89 13.03 9.23
N GLU A 163 5.63 11.73 9.10
CA GLU A 163 6.36 10.66 9.80
C GLU A 163 7.73 10.34 9.17
N GLY A 164 8.07 10.98 8.04
CA GLY A 164 9.34 10.80 7.35
C GLY A 164 9.48 9.44 6.67
N ILE A 165 8.36 8.80 6.30
CA ILE A 165 8.37 7.48 5.67
C ILE A 165 8.59 7.67 4.15
N PRO A 166 9.69 7.17 3.56
CA PRO A 166 9.92 7.22 2.12
C PRO A 166 9.11 6.13 1.39
N ALA A 167 7.78 6.20 1.50
CA ALA A 167 6.89 5.21 0.90
C ALA A 167 7.03 5.17 -0.62
N GLN A 168 7.31 3.98 -1.14
CA GLN A 168 7.44 3.68 -2.57
C GLN A 168 6.14 3.12 -3.14
N THR A 169 5.29 2.56 -2.29
CA THR A 169 3.94 2.14 -2.64
C THR A 169 2.97 2.43 -1.49
N ILE A 170 1.70 2.59 -1.83
CA ILE A 170 0.59 2.69 -0.87
C ILE A 170 -0.55 1.79 -1.33
N ALA A 171 -1.07 0.95 -0.44
CA ALA A 171 -2.19 0.05 -0.72
C ALA A 171 -3.47 0.54 -0.05
N PRO A 172 -4.32 1.32 -0.73
CA PRO A 172 -5.63 1.70 -0.21
C PRO A 172 -6.64 0.55 -0.32
N LYS A 173 -7.75 0.71 0.38
CA LYS A 173 -8.96 -0.08 0.18
C LYS A 173 -9.77 0.55 -0.96
N PHE A 174 -10.06 -0.25 -1.98
CA PHE A 174 -10.98 0.14 -3.07
C PHE A 174 -12.42 -0.33 -2.81
N THR A 175 -13.39 0.36 -3.40
CA THR A 175 -14.78 -0.09 -3.48
C THR A 175 -14.88 -1.46 -4.17
N GLY A 176 -15.91 -2.23 -3.81
CA GLY A 176 -16.13 -3.58 -4.31
C GLY A 176 -15.37 -4.64 -3.52
N ARG A 177 -15.29 -5.86 -4.06
CA ARG A 177 -14.68 -7.00 -3.37
C ARG A 177 -13.56 -7.61 -4.20
N PHE A 178 -12.41 -7.76 -3.53
CA PHE A 178 -11.19 -8.37 -4.07
C PHE A 178 -11.00 -9.76 -3.45
N ASN A 179 -11.93 -10.67 -3.72
CA ASN A 179 -11.87 -12.03 -3.17
C ASN A 179 -10.70 -12.81 -3.79
N LYS A 180 -10.09 -13.71 -3.01
CA LYS A 180 -8.97 -14.55 -3.47
C LYS A 180 -9.43 -15.55 -4.54
N GLY A 181 -8.64 -15.72 -5.61
CA GLY A 181 -8.85 -16.72 -6.66
C GLY A 181 -10.03 -16.48 -7.61
N VAL A 182 -10.66 -15.30 -7.56
CA VAL A 182 -11.80 -14.94 -8.42
C VAL A 182 -11.71 -13.49 -8.90
N ASP A 183 -12.49 -13.16 -9.92
CA ASP A 183 -12.57 -11.81 -10.48
C ASP A 183 -13.16 -10.79 -9.50
N TYR A 184 -12.93 -9.51 -9.79
CA TYR A 184 -13.47 -8.38 -9.04
C TYR A 184 -15.00 -8.42 -9.03
N VAL A 185 -15.59 -8.15 -7.87
CA VAL A 185 -17.04 -8.09 -7.70
C VAL A 185 -17.46 -6.69 -7.28
N GLY A 186 -18.01 -5.93 -8.22
CA GLY A 186 -18.50 -4.58 -8.01
C GLY A 186 -18.78 -3.87 -9.34
N ASP A 187 -19.00 -2.55 -9.28
CA ASP A 187 -19.07 -1.71 -10.47
C ASP A 187 -17.66 -1.36 -10.95
N VAL A 188 -17.31 -1.84 -12.14
CA VAL A 188 -15.99 -1.62 -12.77
C VAL A 188 -15.80 -0.15 -13.16
N THR A 189 -16.86 0.54 -13.54
CA THR A 189 -16.81 1.97 -13.90
C THR A 189 -16.53 2.82 -12.66
N LEU A 190 -17.17 2.47 -11.54
CA LEU A 190 -16.92 3.11 -10.26
C LEU A 190 -15.48 2.88 -9.79
N PHE A 191 -15.00 1.64 -9.86
CA PHE A 191 -13.61 1.31 -9.55
C PHE A 191 -12.63 2.11 -10.41
N ALA A 192 -12.87 2.20 -11.72
CA ALA A 192 -12.00 2.94 -12.63
C ALA A 192 -11.91 4.43 -12.24
N LYS A 193 -13.05 5.05 -11.91
CA LYS A 193 -13.08 6.45 -11.45
C LYS A 193 -12.35 6.66 -10.12
N GLU A 194 -12.55 5.74 -9.17
CA GLU A 194 -11.86 5.75 -7.88
C GLU A 194 -10.35 5.62 -8.07
N PHE A 195 -9.90 4.63 -8.84
CA PHE A 195 -8.49 4.40 -9.15
C PHE A 195 -7.82 5.59 -9.85
N GLU A 196 -8.49 6.20 -10.85
CA GLU A 196 -8.00 7.43 -11.49
C GLU A 196 -7.90 8.60 -10.50
N SER A 197 -8.87 8.73 -9.58
CA SER A 197 -8.84 9.78 -8.57
C SER A 197 -7.68 9.60 -7.60
N ASP A 198 -7.41 8.37 -7.19
CA ASP A 198 -6.28 8.05 -6.31
C ASP A 198 -4.94 8.29 -6.99
N LEU A 199 -4.81 7.98 -8.29
CA LEU A 199 -3.60 8.30 -9.07
C LEU A 199 -3.36 9.82 -9.12
N ALA A 200 -4.43 10.60 -9.35
CA ALA A 200 -4.36 12.06 -9.35
C ALA A 200 -3.93 12.61 -7.97
N VAL A 201 -4.51 12.07 -6.90
CA VAL A 201 -4.16 12.43 -5.51
C VAL A 201 -2.70 12.11 -5.20
N VAL A 202 -2.23 10.91 -5.57
CA VAL A 202 -0.82 10.52 -5.37
C VAL A 202 0.12 11.47 -6.12
N ALA A 203 -0.14 11.74 -7.40
CA ALA A 203 0.69 12.64 -8.21
C ALA A 203 0.73 14.07 -7.62
N PHE A 204 -0.39 14.55 -7.09
CA PHE A 204 -0.46 15.84 -6.41
C PHE A 204 0.29 15.84 -5.08
N ALA A 205 0.09 14.81 -4.25
CA ALA A 205 0.72 14.65 -2.95
C ALA A 205 2.24 14.51 -3.03
N ILE A 206 2.79 13.83 -4.05
CA ILE A 206 4.24 13.75 -4.31
C ILE A 206 4.84 15.16 -4.38
N LYS A 207 4.26 16.03 -5.20
CA LYS A 207 4.74 17.41 -5.38
C LYS A 207 4.52 18.27 -4.14
N GLU A 208 3.37 18.11 -3.48
CA GLU A 208 2.96 18.94 -2.36
C GLU A 208 3.70 18.61 -1.06
N PHE A 209 4.03 17.34 -0.83
CA PHE A 209 4.63 16.85 0.41
C PHE A 209 6.06 16.34 0.28
N GLY A 210 6.62 16.29 -0.93
CA GLY A 210 7.97 15.79 -1.16
C GLY A 210 8.11 14.29 -0.92
N LEU A 211 7.06 13.51 -1.21
CA LEU A 211 7.13 12.05 -1.22
C LEU A 211 7.99 11.57 -2.40
N PRO A 212 8.48 10.31 -2.38
CA PRO A 212 9.26 9.79 -3.49
C PRO A 212 8.52 9.86 -4.84
N ASP A 213 9.20 10.32 -5.89
CA ASP A 213 8.66 10.38 -7.27
C ASP A 213 8.22 9.00 -7.78
N SER A 214 8.74 7.94 -7.18
CA SER A 214 8.45 6.55 -7.49
C SER A 214 7.27 5.97 -6.70
N LEU A 215 6.59 6.76 -5.85
CA LEU A 215 5.40 6.34 -5.12
C LEU A 215 4.29 5.88 -6.08
N LYS A 216 3.81 4.65 -5.90
CA LYS A 216 2.76 4.03 -6.72
C LYS A 216 1.59 3.55 -5.88
N LEU A 217 0.42 3.43 -6.51
CA LEU A 217 -0.66 2.64 -5.94
C LEU A 217 -0.28 1.16 -5.94
N SER A 218 -0.73 0.46 -4.90
CA SER A 218 -0.61 -0.97 -4.74
C SER A 218 -1.98 -1.61 -4.66
N ILE A 219 -2.20 -2.68 -5.43
CA ILE A 219 -3.42 -3.47 -5.40
C ILE A 219 -3.11 -4.82 -4.77
N HIS A 220 -3.66 -5.04 -3.58
CA HIS A 220 -3.62 -6.31 -2.86
C HIS A 220 -4.73 -7.25 -3.34
N SER A 221 -4.56 -8.55 -3.12
CA SER A 221 -5.43 -9.59 -3.68
C SER A 221 -5.64 -9.41 -5.20
N GLY A 222 -4.54 -9.07 -5.88
CA GLY A 222 -4.55 -8.59 -7.26
C GLY A 222 -4.67 -9.67 -8.32
N SER A 223 -4.53 -10.96 -7.97
CA SER A 223 -4.67 -12.07 -8.93
C SER A 223 -6.11 -12.23 -9.40
N ASP A 224 -6.27 -12.69 -10.64
CA ASP A 224 -7.54 -13.11 -11.24
C ASP A 224 -8.57 -11.98 -11.43
N LYS A 225 -8.19 -10.71 -11.21
CA LYS A 225 -9.06 -9.52 -11.33
C LYS A 225 -9.19 -9.01 -12.78
N PHE A 226 -9.45 -9.92 -13.71
CA PHE A 226 -9.42 -9.66 -15.15
C PHE A 226 -10.31 -8.49 -15.59
N SER A 227 -11.49 -8.34 -14.99
CA SER A 227 -12.44 -7.28 -15.34
C SER A 227 -11.90 -5.86 -15.11
N ILE A 228 -10.95 -5.69 -14.18
CA ILE A 228 -10.40 -4.37 -13.83
C ILE A 228 -9.00 -4.11 -14.41
N TYR A 229 -8.30 -5.13 -14.94
CA TYR A 229 -6.98 -4.94 -15.54
C TYR A 229 -6.98 -3.99 -16.75
N GLY A 230 -8.00 -4.05 -17.60
CA GLY A 230 -8.17 -3.11 -18.72
C GLY A 230 -8.30 -1.65 -18.26
N PRO A 231 -9.27 -1.34 -17.38
CA PRO A 231 -9.39 -0.04 -16.73
C PRO A 231 -8.09 0.44 -16.05
N ILE A 232 -7.41 -0.43 -15.28
CA ILE A 232 -6.13 -0.11 -14.63
C ILE A 232 -5.10 0.31 -15.68
N ALA A 233 -4.90 -0.49 -16.73
CA ALA A 233 -3.93 -0.18 -17.78
C ALA A 233 -4.22 1.15 -18.49
N GLY A 234 -5.51 1.45 -18.75
CA GLY A 234 -5.95 2.73 -19.31
C GLY A 234 -5.61 3.92 -18.42
N ALA A 235 -5.90 3.81 -17.12
CA ALA A 235 -5.60 4.82 -16.13
C ALA A 235 -4.08 5.06 -15.97
N LEU A 236 -3.27 4.00 -15.85
CA LEU A 236 -1.82 4.12 -15.74
C LEU A 236 -1.21 4.86 -16.94
N LYS A 237 -1.71 4.59 -18.16
CA LYS A 237 -1.28 5.31 -19.37
C LYS A 237 -1.72 6.77 -19.37
N LYS A 238 -2.93 7.07 -18.90
CA LYS A 238 -3.48 8.44 -18.82
C LYS A 238 -2.68 9.32 -17.85
N PHE A 239 -2.27 8.74 -16.71
CA PHE A 239 -1.58 9.47 -15.63
C PHE A 239 -0.06 9.33 -15.65
N ASP A 240 0.51 8.58 -16.62
CA ASP A 240 1.94 8.25 -16.68
C ASP A 240 2.46 7.68 -15.35
N ALA A 241 1.72 6.70 -14.82
CA ALA A 241 1.95 6.15 -13.48
C ALA A 241 2.38 4.68 -13.52
N GLY A 242 3.13 4.26 -12.49
CA GLY A 242 3.41 2.86 -12.22
C GLY A 242 2.36 2.22 -11.31
N LEU A 243 2.44 0.89 -11.17
CA LEU A 243 1.57 0.10 -10.29
C LEU A 243 2.41 -0.95 -9.54
N HIS A 244 2.02 -1.25 -8.31
CA HIS A 244 2.36 -2.51 -7.67
C HIS A 244 1.10 -3.41 -7.62
N LEU A 245 1.19 -4.64 -8.12
CA LEU A 245 0.07 -5.59 -8.14
C LEU A 245 0.53 -6.87 -7.45
N LYS A 246 -0.06 -7.17 -6.29
CA LYS A 246 0.34 -8.34 -5.49
C LYS A 246 -0.45 -9.57 -5.85
N THR A 247 0.26 -10.66 -6.10
CA THR A 247 -0.29 -12.00 -6.29
C THR A 247 0.42 -12.97 -5.35
N ALA A 248 -0.27 -14.04 -4.94
CA ALA A 248 0.32 -15.09 -4.11
C ALA A 248 -0.38 -16.41 -4.38
N GLY A 249 -1.59 -16.58 -3.85
CA GLY A 249 -2.33 -17.84 -3.89
C GLY A 249 -2.67 -18.39 -5.28
N THR A 250 -2.71 -17.56 -6.33
CA THR A 250 -2.99 -18.05 -7.69
C THR A 250 -1.87 -18.95 -8.23
N THR A 251 -0.60 -18.68 -7.87
CA THR A 251 0.53 -19.55 -8.26
C THR A 251 0.38 -20.95 -7.65
N TRP A 252 -0.10 -21.03 -6.42
CA TRP A 252 -0.45 -22.32 -5.79
C TRP A 252 -1.63 -23.02 -6.49
N LEU A 253 -2.64 -22.27 -6.96
CA LEU A 253 -3.74 -22.86 -7.73
C LEU A 253 -3.26 -23.46 -9.06
N GLU A 254 -2.27 -22.86 -9.71
CA GLU A 254 -1.64 -23.43 -10.92
C GLU A 254 -0.90 -24.75 -10.62
N GLU A 255 -0.23 -24.87 -9.47
CA GLU A 255 0.37 -26.14 -9.04
C GLU A 255 -0.69 -27.23 -8.84
N LEU A 256 -1.83 -26.88 -8.21
CA LEU A 256 -2.96 -27.81 -8.05
C LEU A 256 -3.56 -28.24 -9.38
N ILE A 257 -3.66 -27.34 -10.36
CA ILE A 257 -4.10 -27.67 -11.72
C ILE A 257 -3.12 -28.67 -12.35
N GLY A 258 -1.81 -28.42 -12.23
CA GLY A 258 -0.78 -29.34 -12.72
C GLY A 258 -0.90 -30.75 -12.13
N LEU A 259 -1.15 -30.84 -10.83
CA LEU A 259 -1.40 -32.12 -10.15
C LEU A 259 -2.71 -32.79 -10.60
N ALA A 260 -3.77 -32.01 -10.83
CA ALA A 260 -5.06 -32.54 -11.29
C ALA A 260 -5.01 -33.05 -12.74
N MET A 261 -4.05 -32.55 -13.53
CA MET A 261 -3.83 -32.97 -14.92
C MET A 261 -2.91 -34.20 -15.06
N ALA A 262 -2.12 -34.53 -14.03
CA ALA A 262 -1.14 -35.62 -14.02
C ALA A 262 -1.77 -36.99 -13.70
#